data_AF-A0A9W9LDS9-F1
#
_entry.id   AF-A0A9W9LDS9-F1
#
_cell.length_a   1.000
_cell.length_b   1.000
_cell.length_c   1.000
_cell.angle_alpha   90.00
_cell.angle_beta   90.00
_cell.angle_gamma   90.00
#
_symmetry.space_group_name_H-M   'P 1'
#
loop_
_entity.id
_entity.type
_entity.pdbx_description
1 polymer ?
#
loop_
_entity_poly.entity_id
_entity_poly.type
_entity_poly.pdbx_seq_one_letter_code
_entity_poly.pdbx_strand_id
1 'polypeptide(L)'
;MNKVPGLFVEHSQKIVCDAGCEPKLDLWDKFTKPEVIEPLVADGAAYCGVPEATDAAIDAFDQFFQAIKTKCGEKLGASHLCDHPERLQPFMDCVQANTFSSSISSLPKLLPYMSEGMCKSMKEYLLSDQLWDHDFPRHGSKYVHQCHEL
;
A
#
# COMPACT_ATOMS: atom_id res chain seq x y z
N MET A 1 -0.87 16.73 -6.39
CA MET A 1 -0.57 15.36 -6.87
C MET A 1 -0.40 14.48 -5.64
N ASN A 2 -1.21 13.43 -5.52
CA ASN A 2 -1.08 12.46 -4.42
C ASN A 2 0.19 11.62 -4.68
N LYS A 3 1.24 11.81 -3.88
CA LYS A 3 2.55 11.17 -4.09
C LYS A 3 2.59 9.72 -3.57
N VAL A 4 1.64 9.32 -2.73
CA VAL A 4 1.66 8.05 -2.00
C VAL A 4 1.73 6.82 -2.91
N PRO A 5 0.96 6.70 -4.01
CA PRO A 5 1.10 5.55 -4.91
C PRO A 5 2.49 5.44 -5.54
N GLY A 6 3.12 6.57 -5.85
CA GLY A 6 4.50 6.61 -6.37
C GLY A 6 5.51 6.17 -5.32
N LEU A 7 5.42 6.73 -4.10
CA LEU A 7 6.28 6.35 -2.97
C LEU A 7 6.16 4.86 -2.63
N PHE A 8 4.94 4.31 -2.63
CA PHE A 8 4.73 2.89 -2.39
C PHE A 8 5.50 2.03 -3.39
N VAL A 9 5.44 2.36 -4.67
CA VAL A 9 6.15 1.59 -5.71
C VAL A 9 7.66 1.81 -5.64
N GLU A 10 8.13 3.03 -5.46
CA GLU A 10 9.55 3.34 -5.31
C GLU A 10 10.17 2.59 -4.12
N HIS A 11 9.55 2.66 -2.94
CA HIS A 11 10.05 1.97 -1.75
C HIS A 11 9.91 0.46 -1.88
N SER A 12 8.81 -0.04 -2.47
CA SER A 12 8.68 -1.47 -2.79
C SER A 12 9.81 -1.91 -3.71
N GLN A 13 10.15 -1.13 -4.73
CA GLN A 13 11.22 -1.49 -5.66
C GLN A 13 12.58 -1.60 -4.96
N LYS A 14 12.91 -0.60 -4.15
CA LYS A 14 14.17 -0.56 -3.38
C LYS A 14 14.31 -1.70 -2.37
N ILE A 15 13.22 -2.10 -1.70
CA ILE A 15 13.27 -3.11 -0.64
C ILE A 15 13.13 -4.51 -1.20
N VAL A 16 12.23 -4.69 -2.16
CA VAL A 16 11.76 -6.00 -2.61
C VAL A 16 12.50 -6.46 -3.86
N CYS A 17 12.69 -5.59 -4.85
CA CYS A 17 13.27 -5.97 -6.13
C CYS A 17 14.78 -6.16 -6.05
N ASP A 18 15.47 -5.33 -5.27
CA ASP A 18 16.91 -5.47 -5.04
C ASP A 18 17.25 -6.79 -4.32
N ALA A 19 16.28 -7.39 -3.62
CA ALA A 19 16.40 -8.69 -3.00
C ALA A 19 16.03 -9.87 -3.93
N GLY A 20 15.69 -9.61 -5.19
CA GLY A 20 15.34 -10.63 -6.18
C GLY A 20 13.91 -11.16 -6.10
N CYS A 21 13.04 -10.51 -5.32
CA CYS A 21 11.64 -10.89 -5.20
C CYS A 21 10.76 -10.30 -6.31
N GLU A 22 9.62 -10.93 -6.58
CA GLU A 22 8.68 -10.54 -7.64
C GLU A 22 7.25 -10.36 -7.08
N PRO A 23 6.92 -9.19 -6.48
CA PRO A 23 5.62 -8.94 -5.88
C PRO A 23 4.54 -8.86 -6.96
N LYS A 24 3.61 -9.82 -6.87
CA LYS A 24 2.44 -9.99 -7.74
C LYS A 24 1.15 -9.61 -7.00
N LEU A 25 0.15 -9.17 -7.75
CA LEU A 25 -1.15 -8.76 -7.19
C LEU A 25 -1.99 -9.92 -6.64
N ASP A 26 -1.65 -11.16 -6.99
CA ASP A 26 -2.32 -12.38 -6.52
C ASP A 26 -1.82 -12.87 -5.15
N LEU A 27 -0.66 -12.39 -4.70
CA LEU A 27 -0.13 -12.63 -3.35
C LEU A 27 -0.81 -11.79 -2.27
N TRP A 28 -1.68 -10.85 -2.66
CA TRP A 28 -2.33 -9.92 -1.74
C TRP A 28 -3.00 -10.61 -0.54
N ASP A 29 -3.99 -11.46 -0.81
CA ASP A 29 -4.80 -12.09 0.24
C ASP A 29 -4.01 -13.16 1.01
N LYS A 30 -3.03 -13.78 0.36
CA LYS A 30 -2.25 -14.90 0.92
C LYS A 30 -1.09 -14.44 1.79
N PHE A 31 -0.56 -13.24 1.52
CA PHE A 31 0.68 -12.80 2.15
C PHE A 31 0.73 -11.28 2.37
N THR A 32 0.62 -10.48 1.30
CA THR A 32 0.93 -9.04 1.39
C THR A 32 0.04 -8.33 2.41
N LYS A 33 -1.26 -8.63 2.41
CA LYS A 33 -2.21 -8.07 3.36
C LYS A 33 -1.85 -8.47 4.81
N PRO A 34 -1.87 -9.76 5.20
CA PRO A 34 -1.66 -10.16 6.59
C PRO A 34 -0.25 -9.87 7.12
N GLU A 35 0.79 -10.06 6.31
CA GLU A 35 2.17 -10.00 6.80
C GLU A 35 2.80 -8.60 6.71
N VAL A 36 2.32 -7.77 5.78
CA VAL A 36 2.90 -6.45 5.51
C VAL A 36 1.93 -5.33 5.85
N ILE A 37 0.72 -5.35 5.29
CA ILE A 37 -0.19 -4.21 5.34
C ILE A 37 -0.90 -4.09 6.69
N GLU A 38 -1.45 -5.19 7.22
CA GLU A 38 -2.11 -5.19 8.52
C GLU A 38 -1.19 -4.64 9.65
N PRO A 39 0.06 -5.12 9.82
CA PRO A 39 0.92 -4.56 10.86
C PRO A 39 1.39 -3.13 10.54
N LEU A 40 1.56 -2.76 9.27
CA LEU A 40 1.89 -1.38 8.87
C LEU A 40 0.76 -0.39 9.18
N VAL A 41 -0.50 -0.82 8.98
CA VAL A 41 -1.69 -0.03 9.33
C VAL A 41 -1.80 0.11 10.84
N ALA A 42 -1.52 -0.96 11.60
CA ALA A 42 -1.50 -0.90 13.06
C ALA A 42 -0.46 0.10 13.58
N ASP A 43 0.74 0.14 13.01
CA ASP A 43 1.78 1.13 13.34
C ASP A 43 1.31 2.55 13.04
N GLY A 44 0.70 2.78 11.87
CA GLY A 44 0.17 4.09 11.48
C GLY A 44 -0.98 4.55 12.38
N ALA A 45 -1.87 3.64 12.76
CA ALA A 45 -2.98 3.93 13.68
C ALA A 45 -2.46 4.27 15.08
N ALA A 46 -1.46 3.54 15.58
CA ALA A 46 -0.79 3.84 16.84
C ALA A 46 -0.06 5.19 16.79
N TYR A 47 0.66 5.47 15.71
CA TYR A 47 1.33 6.76 15.48
C TYR A 47 0.34 7.93 15.50
N CYS A 48 -0.83 7.74 14.90
CA CYS A 48 -1.89 8.75 14.85
C CYS A 48 -2.76 8.82 16.11
N GLY A 49 -2.51 7.99 17.13
CA GLY A 49 -3.26 7.97 18.38
C GLY A 49 -4.71 7.48 18.24
N VAL A 50 -4.99 6.64 17.24
CA VAL A 50 -6.32 6.09 16.94
C VAL A 50 -6.28 4.56 16.69
N PRO A 51 -5.73 3.76 17.62
CA PRO A 51 -5.63 2.30 17.45
C PRO A 51 -7.00 1.63 17.21
N GLU A 52 -8.10 2.22 17.70
CA GLU A 52 -9.47 1.76 17.47
C GLU A 52 -9.94 1.87 16.01
N ALA A 53 -9.21 2.60 15.16
CA ALA A 53 -9.48 2.74 13.74
C ALA A 53 -8.79 1.67 12.88
N THR A 54 -7.95 0.82 13.47
CA THR A 54 -7.09 -0.15 12.74
C THR A 54 -7.87 -1.04 11.79
N ASP A 55 -8.93 -1.69 12.26
CA ASP A 55 -9.74 -2.60 11.43
C ASP A 55 -10.42 -1.85 10.27
N ALA A 56 -10.95 -0.65 10.54
CA ALA A 56 -11.56 0.19 9.52
C ALA A 56 -10.54 0.65 8.47
N ALA A 57 -9.30 0.93 8.89
CA ALA A 57 -8.20 1.29 8.01
C ALA A 57 -7.70 0.11 7.17
N ILE A 58 -7.59 -1.09 7.75
CA ILE A 58 -7.25 -2.32 7.03
C ILE A 58 -8.30 -2.58 5.95
N ASP A 59 -9.58 -2.55 6.32
CA ASP A 59 -10.70 -2.72 5.39
C ASP A 59 -10.69 -1.69 4.27
N ALA A 60 -10.41 -0.43 4.61
CA ALA A 60 -10.34 0.65 3.64
C ALA A 60 -9.20 0.45 2.63
N PHE A 61 -8.05 0.00 3.10
CA PHE A 61 -6.89 -0.28 2.26
C PHE A 61 -7.12 -1.50 1.37
N ASP A 62 -7.73 -2.56 1.91
CA ASP A 62 -8.11 -3.76 1.15
C ASP A 62 -9.10 -3.41 0.03
N GLN A 63 -10.16 -2.65 0.33
CA GLN A 63 -11.11 -2.19 -0.69
C GLN A 63 -10.44 -1.33 -1.77
N PHE A 64 -9.52 -0.44 -1.37
CA PHE A 64 -8.73 0.35 -2.31
C PHE A 64 -7.89 -0.56 -3.22
N PHE A 65 -7.17 -1.53 -2.64
CA PHE A 65 -6.34 -2.46 -3.39
C PHE A 65 -7.17 -3.30 -4.36
N GLN A 66 -8.29 -3.88 -3.92
CA GLN A 66 -9.18 -4.68 -4.77
C GLN A 66 -9.73 -3.82 -5.92
N ALA A 67 -10.13 -2.58 -5.66
CA ALA A 67 -10.58 -1.67 -6.72
C ALA A 67 -9.49 -1.36 -7.74
N ILE A 68 -8.24 -1.16 -7.29
CA ILE A 68 -7.08 -0.98 -8.17
C ILE A 68 -6.79 -2.25 -8.96
N LYS A 69 -6.79 -3.42 -8.31
CA LYS A 69 -6.58 -4.72 -8.96
C LYS A 69 -7.61 -4.97 -10.06
N THR A 70 -8.89 -4.71 -9.79
CA THR A 70 -9.96 -4.83 -10.79
C THR A 70 -9.80 -3.86 -11.97
N LYS A 71 -9.48 -2.59 -11.69
CA LYS A 71 -9.43 -1.56 -12.75
C LYS A 71 -8.13 -1.57 -13.56
N CYS A 72 -7.02 -1.92 -12.91
CA CYS A 72 -5.67 -1.73 -13.45
C CYS A 72 -4.87 -3.03 -13.57
N GLY A 73 -5.28 -4.14 -12.95
CA GLY A 73 -4.50 -5.39 -12.93
C GLY A 73 -4.16 -5.92 -14.32
N GLU A 74 -5.06 -5.79 -15.29
CA GLU A 74 -4.78 -6.19 -16.69
C GLU A 74 -3.60 -5.42 -17.31
N LYS A 75 -3.34 -4.18 -16.87
CA LYS A 75 -2.19 -3.39 -17.34
C LYS A 75 -0.86 -3.91 -16.79
N LEU A 76 -0.88 -4.60 -15.65
CA LEU A 76 0.28 -5.32 -15.13
C LEU A 76 0.41 -6.70 -15.83
N GLY A 77 -0.72 -7.34 -16.16
CA GLY A 77 -0.73 -8.62 -16.86
C GLY A 77 -0.05 -9.72 -16.04
N ALA A 78 0.88 -10.46 -16.65
CA ALA A 78 1.69 -11.49 -15.97
C ALA A 78 2.96 -10.93 -15.31
N SER A 79 3.14 -9.60 -15.31
CA SER A 79 4.29 -8.91 -14.75
C SER A 79 4.16 -8.72 -13.22
N HIS A 80 5.16 -8.11 -12.62
CA HIS A 80 5.29 -7.83 -11.19
C HIS A 80 5.80 -6.39 -10.98
N LEU A 81 5.72 -5.87 -9.75
CA LEU A 81 6.13 -4.47 -9.49
C LEU A 81 7.64 -4.22 -9.69
N CYS A 82 8.44 -5.29 -9.82
CA CYS A 82 9.87 -5.23 -10.11
C CYS A 82 10.25 -5.23 -11.59
N ASP A 83 9.28 -5.20 -12.52
CA ASP A 83 9.59 -5.18 -13.94
C ASP A 83 10.12 -3.79 -14.36
N HIS A 84 10.71 -3.72 -15.54
CA HIS A 84 11.27 -2.49 -16.06
C HIS A 84 10.26 -1.34 -16.05
N PRO A 85 10.68 -0.10 -15.75
CA PRO A 85 9.77 1.05 -15.67
C PRO A 85 8.83 1.20 -16.86
N GLU A 86 9.31 0.94 -18.08
CA GLU A 86 8.51 1.03 -19.31
C GLU A 86 7.33 0.04 -19.33
N ARG A 87 7.48 -1.13 -18.73
CA ARG A 87 6.42 -2.16 -18.64
C ARG A 87 5.48 -1.91 -17.47
N LEU A 88 5.98 -1.30 -16.40
CA LEU A 88 5.18 -0.94 -15.23
C LEU A 88 4.38 0.35 -15.44
N GLN A 89 4.84 1.26 -16.32
CA GLN A 89 4.24 2.58 -16.51
C GLN A 89 2.73 2.54 -16.84
N PRO A 90 2.22 1.67 -17.74
CA PRO A 90 0.78 1.61 -18.01
C PRO A 90 -0.07 1.22 -16.79
N PHE A 91 0.48 0.37 -15.91
CA PHE A 91 -0.15 0.06 -14.63
C PHE A 91 -0.13 1.27 -13.71
N MET A 92 1.02 1.95 -13.59
CA MET A 92 1.16 3.15 -12.75
C MET A 92 0.23 4.30 -13.18
N ASP A 93 0.13 4.56 -14.48
CA ASP A 93 -0.76 5.59 -15.02
C ASP A 93 -2.23 5.26 -14.69
N CYS A 94 -2.62 3.99 -14.80
CA CYS A 94 -3.95 3.56 -14.40
C CYS A 94 -4.20 3.74 -12.90
N VAL A 95 -3.24 3.36 -12.05
CA VAL A 95 -3.34 3.55 -10.58
C VAL A 95 -3.51 5.02 -10.26
N GLN A 96 -2.69 5.90 -10.83
CA GLN A 96 -2.77 7.34 -10.60
C GLN A 96 -4.11 7.91 -11.04
N ALA A 97 -4.60 7.53 -12.22
CA ALA A 97 -5.89 7.97 -12.74
C ALA A 97 -7.08 7.51 -11.86
N ASN A 98 -6.97 6.35 -11.22
CA ASN A 98 -8.06 5.76 -10.45
C ASN A 98 -7.97 5.96 -8.94
N THR A 99 -6.82 6.41 -8.41
CA THR A 99 -6.54 6.51 -6.97
C THR A 99 -7.69 7.19 -6.23
N PHE A 100 -8.10 8.39 -6.67
CA PHE A 100 -9.17 9.14 -6.01
C PHE A 100 -10.50 8.39 -6.02
N SER A 101 -10.92 7.87 -7.19
CA SER A 101 -12.18 7.13 -7.31
C SER A 101 -12.22 5.85 -6.48
N SER A 102 -11.07 5.18 -6.33
CA SER A 102 -10.93 3.95 -5.53
C SER A 102 -10.81 4.23 -4.03
N SER A 103 -10.37 5.42 -3.62
CA SER A 103 -10.38 5.82 -2.21
C SER A 103 -11.77 6.25 -1.72
N ILE A 104 -12.62 6.79 -2.59
CA ILE A 104 -13.99 7.21 -2.22
C ILE A 104 -14.82 6.04 -1.70
N SER A 105 -14.69 4.84 -2.28
CA SER A 105 -15.45 3.65 -1.85
C SER A 105 -15.15 3.24 -0.41
N SER A 106 -13.94 3.54 0.07
CA SER A 106 -13.47 3.21 1.42
C SER A 106 -13.81 4.29 2.46
N LEU A 107 -14.18 5.48 2.00
CA LEU A 107 -14.41 6.66 2.85
C LEU A 107 -15.48 6.43 3.93
N PRO A 108 -16.66 5.82 3.66
CA PRO A 108 -17.71 5.68 4.67
C PRO A 108 -17.28 4.97 5.95
N LYS A 109 -16.36 3.99 5.84
CA LYS A 109 -15.84 3.24 7.00
C LYS A 109 -14.89 4.08 7.86
N LEU A 110 -14.20 5.03 7.25
CA LEU A 110 -13.23 5.88 7.91
C LEU A 110 -13.86 7.14 8.52
N LEU A 111 -15.01 7.59 8.00
CA LEU A 111 -15.71 8.80 8.45
C LEU A 111 -15.84 8.92 9.99
N PRO A 112 -16.17 7.87 10.77
CA PRO A 112 -16.28 7.98 12.22
C PRO A 112 -14.98 8.40 12.93
N TYR A 113 -13.84 8.13 12.30
CA TYR A 113 -12.50 8.40 12.85
C TYR A 113 -11.88 9.68 12.26
N MET A 114 -12.55 10.32 11.28
CA MET A 114 -12.05 11.49 10.57
C MET A 114 -12.28 12.79 11.35
N SER A 115 -11.28 13.17 12.14
CA SER A 115 -11.12 14.53 12.66
C SER A 115 -10.07 15.31 11.86
N GLU A 116 -10.07 16.64 11.93
CA GLU A 116 -9.03 17.47 11.31
C GLU A 116 -7.63 17.09 11.84
N GLY A 117 -7.51 16.86 13.15
CA GLY A 117 -6.28 16.41 13.79
C GLY A 117 -5.81 15.05 13.26
N MET A 118 -6.72 14.08 13.13
CA MET A 118 -6.41 12.76 12.58
C MET A 118 -5.96 12.88 11.12
N CYS A 119 -6.71 13.60 10.28
CA CYS A 119 -6.36 13.80 8.87
C CYS A 119 -4.98 14.46 8.71
N LYS A 120 -4.63 15.41 9.59
CA LYS A 120 -3.30 16.02 9.62
C LYS A 120 -2.23 15.01 10.02
N SER A 121 -2.42 14.27 11.12
CA SER A 121 -1.48 13.25 11.59
C SER A 121 -1.24 12.15 10.56
N MET A 122 -2.31 11.66 9.92
CA MET A 122 -2.23 10.66 8.87
C MET A 122 -1.44 11.18 7.67
N LYS A 123 -1.69 12.44 7.26
CA LYS A 123 -0.93 13.07 6.19
C LYS A 123 0.55 13.21 6.55
N GLU A 124 0.86 13.58 7.79
CA GLU A 124 2.24 13.67 8.28
C GLU A 124 2.92 12.30 8.26
N TYR A 125 2.24 11.24 8.74
CA TYR A 125 2.75 9.87 8.70
C TYR A 125 2.96 9.36 7.26
N LEU A 126 2.01 9.58 6.35
CA LEU A 126 2.13 9.16 4.94
C LEU A 126 3.27 9.84 4.17
N LEU A 127 3.81 10.93 4.70
CA LEU A 127 4.88 11.71 4.09
C LEU A 127 6.17 11.70 4.92
N SER A 128 6.22 10.94 6.02
CA SER A 128 7.36 10.92 6.93
C SER A 128 8.32 9.78 6.66
N ASP A 129 9.56 9.98 7.10
CA ASP A 129 10.59 8.94 7.12
C ASP A 129 10.21 7.79 8.08
N GLN A 130 9.34 8.06 9.08
CA GLN A 130 8.82 7.02 9.97
C GLN A 130 8.10 5.93 9.17
N LEU A 131 7.23 6.30 8.21
CA LEU A 131 6.62 5.31 7.34
C LEU A 131 7.66 4.71 6.40
N TRP A 132 8.35 5.55 5.63
CA TRP A 132 9.04 5.10 4.42
C TRP A 132 10.44 4.51 4.65
N ASP A 133 11.13 4.93 5.72
CA ASP A 133 12.48 4.51 6.06
C ASP A 133 12.53 3.59 7.30
N HIS A 134 11.44 3.48 8.07
CA HIS A 134 11.37 2.61 9.26
C HIS A 134 10.28 1.54 9.17
N ASP A 135 9.00 1.92 9.18
CA ASP A 135 7.90 0.96 9.34
C ASP A 135 7.68 0.12 8.07
N PHE A 136 7.74 0.76 6.89
CA PHE A 136 7.60 0.07 5.61
C PHE A 136 8.75 -0.91 5.34
N PRO A 137 10.05 -0.55 5.51
CA PRO A 137 11.14 -1.53 5.42
C PRO A 137 11.07 -2.66 6.44
N ARG A 138 10.67 -2.37 7.69
CA ARG A 138 10.55 -3.38 8.73
C ARG A 138 9.58 -4.48 8.31
N HIS A 139 8.39 -4.12 7.84
CA HIS A 139 7.38 -5.11 7.41
C HIS A 139 7.68 -5.68 6.02
N GLY A 140 8.19 -4.85 5.10
CA GLY A 140 8.63 -5.27 3.77
C GLY A 140 9.73 -6.33 3.81
N SER A 141 10.61 -6.30 4.82
CA SER A 141 11.62 -7.34 5.00
C SER A 141 11.01 -8.73 5.19
N LYS A 142 9.84 -8.86 5.82
CA LYS A 142 9.17 -10.17 5.96
C LYS A 142 8.82 -10.77 4.61
N TYR A 143 8.32 -9.94 3.69
CA TYR A 143 8.10 -10.34 2.31
C TYR A 143 9.41 -10.81 1.66
N VAL A 144 10.48 -10.04 1.80
CA VAL A 144 11.80 -10.38 1.26
C VAL A 144 12.30 -11.74 1.73
N HIS A 145 12.10 -12.07 3.02
CA HIS A 145 12.60 -13.34 3.57
C HIS A 145 11.85 -14.58 3.05
N GLN A 146 10.63 -14.42 2.54
CA GLN A 146 9.77 -15.55 2.15
C GLN A 146 9.43 -15.56 0.66
N CYS A 147 9.75 -14.50 -0.09
CA CYS A 147 9.26 -14.30 -1.46
C CYS A 147 9.63 -15.41 -2.46
N HIS A 148 10.73 -16.15 -2.22
CA HIS A 148 11.15 -17.25 -3.08
C HIS A 148 10.40 -18.57 -2.81
N GLU A 149 9.60 -18.60 -1.75
CA GLU A 149 8.77 -19.74 -1.34
C GLU A 149 7.27 -19.51 -1.63
N LEU A 150 6.90 -18.31 -2.11
CA LEU A 150 5.52 -17.86 -2.36
C LEU A 150 5.03 -18.09 -3.80
#